data_AF-A0A966PXV4-F1
#
_entry.id   AF-A0A966PXV4-F1
#
_cell.length_a   1.000
_cell.length_b   1.000
_cell.length_c   1.000
_cell.angle_alpha   90.00
_cell.angle_beta   90.00
_cell.angle_gamma   90.00
#
_symmetry.space_group_name_H-M   'P 1'
#
loop_
_entity.id
_entity.type
_entity.pdbx_description
1 polymer ?
#
loop_
_entity_poly.entity_id
_entity_poly.type
_entity_poly.pdbx_seq_one_letter_code
_entity_poly.pdbx_strand_id
1 'polypeptide(L)'
;MTMYHTHHIIPRHMGGSDDPSNLVSLTIEEHAEAHHILYEKYHKEEDKLAWLALSGQASMTEIKRMRQKFGAKKGTETIRNNPHLCIKGGLAARNRKVGIHDPSKLYLKQEGGRKAIIKLLDFTRGSVWMNNGFKDSRVRPEKVDEYVQNGWSTGRLFSPSKVLNLSKIILDFLLSYRFSHNQKVFPKV
;
A
#
# COMPACT_ATOMS: atom_id res chain seq x y z
N MET A 1 42.52 18.93 24.43
CA MET A 1 41.26 19.32 25.10
C MET A 1 40.33 18.13 25.03
N THR A 2 39.82 17.63 26.16
CA THR A 2 38.77 16.60 26.16
C THR A 2 37.43 17.26 25.83
N MET A 3 36.67 16.67 24.91
CA MET A 3 35.32 17.14 24.57
C MET A 3 34.28 16.34 25.33
N TYR A 4 33.33 17.04 25.95
CA TYR A 4 32.23 16.44 26.69
C TYR A 4 30.92 16.61 25.92
N HIS A 5 30.06 15.60 26.02
CA HIS A 5 28.70 15.60 25.51
C HIS A 5 27.70 15.44 26.66
N THR A 6 26.56 16.11 26.54
CA THR A 6 25.43 15.88 27.44
C THR A 6 24.71 14.60 27.03
N HIS A 7 24.55 13.68 27.98
CA HIS A 7 23.80 12.44 27.85
C HIS A 7 22.61 12.42 28.80
N HIS A 8 21.49 11.85 28.36
CA HIS A 8 20.32 11.64 29.22
C HIS A 8 20.47 10.31 29.98
N ILE A 9 20.44 10.33 31.31
CA ILE A 9 20.54 9.11 32.15
C ILE A 9 19.44 8.11 31.75
N ILE A 10 18.21 8.58 31.63
CA ILE A 10 17.10 7.87 31.00
C ILE A 10 16.90 8.47 29.60
N PRO A 11 17.12 7.72 28.51
CA PRO A 11 16.97 8.23 27.15
C PRO A 11 15.54 8.70 26.86
N ARG A 12 15.41 9.78 26.07
CA ARG A 12 14.10 10.31 25.65
C ARG A 12 13.23 9.29 24.90
N HIS A 13 13.85 8.40 24.13
CA HIS A 13 13.12 7.35 23.41
C HIS A 13 12.51 6.29 24.34
N MET A 14 12.99 6.22 25.59
CA MET A 14 12.44 5.42 26.70
C MET A 14 11.57 6.25 27.66
N GLY A 15 11.27 7.52 27.34
CA GLY A 15 10.42 8.39 28.16
C GLY A 15 11.15 9.26 29.19
N GLY A 16 12.48 9.38 29.11
CA GLY A 16 13.22 10.30 29.98
C GLY A 16 12.91 11.77 29.71
N SER A 17 12.98 12.60 30.74
CA SER A 17 12.74 14.04 30.68
C SER A 17 14.01 14.83 30.34
N ASP A 18 13.84 16.12 29.99
CA ASP A 18 14.94 17.07 29.80
C ASP A 18 15.34 17.80 31.11
N ASP A 19 14.89 17.29 32.26
CA ASP A 19 15.24 17.87 33.56
C ASP A 19 16.75 17.77 33.81
N PRO A 20 17.39 18.79 34.44
CA PRO A 20 18.82 18.76 34.74
C PRO A 20 19.26 17.52 35.54
N SER A 21 18.38 16.96 36.37
CA SER A 21 18.63 15.73 37.12
C SER A 21 18.76 14.47 36.24
N ASN A 22 18.24 14.51 35.02
CA ASN A 22 18.35 13.44 34.03
C ASN A 22 19.50 13.68 33.03
N LEU A 23 20.33 14.71 33.22
CA LEU A 23 21.42 15.07 32.32
C LEU A 23 22.78 14.90 33.00
N VAL A 24 23.71 14.26 32.30
CA VAL A 24 25.10 14.07 32.74
C VAL A 24 26.07 14.45 31.63
N SER A 25 27.22 15.00 31.99
CA SER A 25 28.29 15.34 31.06
C SER A 25 29.30 14.20 31.00
N LEU A 26 29.45 13.57 29.84
CA LEU A 26 30.32 12.41 29.60
C LEU A 26 31.33 12.70 28.50
N THR A 27 32.49 12.06 28.49
CA THR A 27 33.36 12.07 27.31
C THR A 27 32.69 11.34 26.14
N ILE A 28 33.26 11.45 24.94
CA ILE A 28 32.72 10.75 23.76
C ILE A 28 32.74 9.24 23.98
N GLU A 29 33.82 8.72 24.57
CA GLU A 29 34.01 7.30 24.88
C GLU A 29 33.02 6.82 25.94
N GLU A 30 32.86 7.57 27.02
CA GLU A 30 31.89 7.27 28.09
C GLU A 30 30.44 7.32 27.57
N HIS A 31 30.12 8.29 26.71
CA HIS A 31 28.80 8.42 26.10
C HIS A 31 28.51 7.24 25.15
N ALA A 32 29.51 6.81 24.37
CA ALA A 32 29.38 5.62 23.54
C ALA A 32 29.11 4.37 24.40
N GLU A 33 29.85 4.19 25.49
CA GLU A 33 29.68 3.04 26.39
C GLU A 33 28.33 3.07 27.11
N ALA A 34 27.84 4.24 27.53
CA ALA A 34 26.51 4.36 28.12
C ALA A 34 25.42 3.83 27.17
N HIS A 35 25.48 4.19 25.88
CA HIS A 35 24.56 3.65 24.87
C HIS A 35 24.78 2.16 24.60
N HIS A 36 26.03 1.67 24.66
CA HIS A 36 26.33 0.25 24.54
C HIS A 36 25.64 -0.57 25.64
N ILE A 37 25.83 -0.18 26.91
CA ILE A 37 25.20 -0.84 28.07
C ILE A 37 23.67 -0.80 27.98
N LEU A 38 23.10 0.33 27.57
CA LEU A 38 21.65 0.45 27.37
C LEU A 38 21.14 -0.49 26.27
N TYR A 39 21.88 -0.63 25.17
CA TYR A 39 21.54 -1.56 24.10
C TYR A 39 21.68 -3.02 24.54
N GLU A 40 22.72 -3.38 25.29
CA GLU A 40 22.87 -4.73 25.84
C GLU A 40 21.74 -5.07 26.81
N LYS A 41 21.29 -4.11 27.61
CA LYS A 41 20.24 -4.32 28.61
C LYS A 41 18.82 -4.35 28.04
N TYR A 42 18.51 -3.48 27.08
CA TYR A 42 17.12 -3.26 26.61
C TYR A 42 16.92 -3.58 25.12
N HIS A 43 17.99 -3.87 24.38
CA HIS A 43 18.00 -4.21 22.97
C HIS A 43 17.24 -3.19 22.10
N LYS A 44 17.37 -1.90 22.43
CA LYS A 44 16.76 -0.79 21.66
C LYS A 44 17.70 -0.36 20.54
N GLU A 45 17.22 -0.44 19.31
CA GLU A 45 17.99 -0.07 18.12
C GLU A 45 18.43 1.41 18.15
N GLU A 46 17.67 2.29 18.81
CA GLU A 46 18.06 3.69 19.02
C GLU A 46 19.43 3.82 19.72
N ASP A 47 19.67 3.03 20.77
CA ASP A 47 20.92 3.06 21.53
C ASP A 47 22.07 2.42 20.76
N LYS A 48 21.80 1.32 20.03
CA LYS A 48 22.77 0.72 19.11
C LYS A 48 23.29 1.72 18.07
N LEU A 49 22.37 2.49 17.47
CA LEU A 49 22.73 3.49 16.46
C LEU A 49 23.59 4.61 17.06
N ALA A 50 23.27 5.06 18.28
CA ALA A 50 24.04 6.07 18.97
C ALA A 50 25.44 5.56 19.35
N TRP A 51 25.53 4.34 19.88
CA TRP A 51 26.80 3.69 20.19
C TRP A 51 27.71 3.56 18.97
N LEU A 52 27.21 3.01 17.85
CA LEU A 52 27.98 2.85 16.62
C LEU A 52 28.44 4.20 16.04
N ALA A 53 27.62 5.23 16.18
CA ALA A 53 27.94 6.57 15.69
C ALA A 53 29.02 7.26 16.54
N LEU A 54 28.95 7.13 17.87
CA LEU A 54 29.89 7.76 18.80
C LEU A 54 31.22 7.01 18.89
N SER A 55 31.19 5.67 18.86
CA SER A 55 32.39 4.82 18.88
C SER A 55 33.17 4.85 17.55
N GLY A 56 32.59 5.40 16.49
CA GLY A 56 33.20 5.42 15.16
C GLY A 56 33.28 4.05 14.47
N GLN A 57 32.57 3.04 14.99
CA GLN A 57 32.57 1.67 14.43
C GLN A 57 31.85 1.55 13.08
N ALA A 58 31.05 2.56 12.70
CA ALA A 58 30.38 2.62 11.41
C ALA A 58 30.55 4.00 10.77
N SER A 59 30.57 4.03 9.44
CA SER A 59 30.65 5.28 8.71
C SER A 59 29.37 6.11 8.87
N MET A 60 29.49 7.43 8.75
CA MET A 60 28.36 8.35 8.82
C MET A 60 27.27 8.03 7.78
N THR A 61 27.65 7.51 6.60
CA THR A 61 26.71 7.09 5.55
C THR A 61 25.92 5.85 5.98
N GLU A 62 26.56 4.88 6.61
CA GLU A 62 25.91 3.69 7.17
C GLU A 62 24.95 4.05 8.30
N ILE A 63 25.40 4.87 9.27
CA ILE A 63 24.56 5.35 10.37
C ILE A 63 23.31 6.06 9.83
N LYS A 64 23.47 6.98 8.87
CA LYS A 64 22.34 7.67 8.22
C LYS A 64 21.38 6.68 7.58
N ARG A 65 21.90 5.69 6.85
CA ARG A 65 21.09 4.66 6.19
C ARG A 65 20.34 3.79 7.20
N MET A 66 20.99 3.35 8.27
CA MET A 66 20.35 2.54 9.31
C MET A 66 19.26 3.33 10.04
N ARG A 67 19.55 4.59 10.41
CA ARG A 67 18.57 5.50 11.02
C ARG A 67 17.34 5.71 10.14
N GLN A 68 17.54 5.92 8.83
CA GLN A 68 16.43 6.06 7.87
C GLN A 68 15.57 4.80 7.80
N LYS A 69 16.20 3.61 7.69
CA LYS A 69 15.47 2.33 7.69
C LYS A 69 14.67 2.12 8.97
N PHE A 70 15.28 2.40 10.12
CA PHE A 70 14.65 2.27 11.42
C PHE A 70 13.43 3.22 11.54
N GLY A 71 13.60 4.49 11.18
CA GLY A 71 12.51 5.47 11.16
C GLY A 71 11.37 5.06 10.24
N ALA A 72 11.67 4.53 9.06
CA ALA A 72 10.66 4.03 8.13
C ALA A 72 9.87 2.84 8.71
N LYS A 73 10.54 1.90 9.38
CA LYS A 73 9.90 0.75 10.05
C LYS A 73 8.96 1.24 11.16
N LYS A 74 9.44 2.11 12.05
CA LYS A 74 8.65 2.68 13.16
C LYS A 74 7.45 3.50 12.67
N GLY A 75 7.65 4.28 11.61
CA GLY A 75 6.56 5.01 10.94
C GLY A 75 5.51 4.06 10.36
N THR A 76 5.93 2.99 9.70
CA THR A 76 5.01 1.97 9.15
C THR A 76 4.20 1.30 10.25
N GLU A 77 4.83 0.94 11.37
CA GLU A 77 4.17 0.36 12.54
C GLU A 77 3.16 1.33 13.17
N THR A 78 3.55 2.61 13.31
CA THR A 78 2.65 3.65 13.82
C THR A 78 1.39 3.78 12.96
N ILE A 79 1.55 3.79 11.63
CA ILE A 79 0.43 3.83 10.68
C ILE A 79 -0.42 2.56 10.75
N ARG A 80 0.20 1.38 10.88
CA ARG A 80 -0.54 0.12 11.03
C ARG A 80 -1.46 0.16 12.25
N ASN A 81 -0.97 0.71 13.37
CA ASN A 81 -1.74 0.83 14.61
C ASN A 81 -2.72 2.02 14.57
N ASN A 82 -2.47 3.02 13.72
CA ASN A 82 -3.29 4.23 13.62
C ASN A 82 -3.53 4.65 12.15
N PRO A 83 -4.34 3.91 11.37
CA PRO A 83 -4.49 4.15 9.94
C PRO A 83 -5.01 5.55 9.59
N HIS A 84 -5.78 6.17 10.49
CA HIS A 84 -6.33 7.52 10.32
C HIS A 84 -5.25 8.61 10.17
N LEU A 85 -4.03 8.39 10.69
CA LEU A 85 -2.93 9.34 10.58
C LEU A 85 -2.49 9.55 9.13
N CYS A 86 -2.54 8.52 8.29
CA CYS A 86 -2.27 8.64 6.85
C CYS A 86 -3.25 9.61 6.17
N ILE A 87 -4.54 9.49 6.51
CA ILE A 87 -5.59 10.33 5.94
C ILE A 87 -5.36 11.78 6.36
N LYS A 88 -5.11 12.01 7.66
CA LYS A 88 -4.82 13.36 8.20
C LYS A 88 -3.59 13.98 7.52
N GLY A 89 -2.53 13.21 7.33
CA GLY A 89 -1.32 13.66 6.63
C GLY A 89 -1.58 14.07 5.18
N GLY A 90 -2.32 13.25 4.43
CA GLY A 90 -2.70 13.53 3.05
C GLY A 90 -3.59 14.77 2.93
N LEU A 91 -4.61 14.90 3.79
CA LEU A 91 -5.48 16.07 3.84
C LEU A 91 -4.70 17.35 4.18
N ALA A 92 -3.77 17.26 5.13
CA ALA A 92 -2.93 18.40 5.50
C ALA A 92 -1.98 18.82 4.36
N ALA A 93 -1.38 17.88 3.64
CA ALA A 93 -0.55 18.17 2.47
C ALA A 93 -1.36 18.83 1.34
N ARG A 94 -2.58 18.33 1.09
CA ARG A 94 -3.52 18.92 0.15
C ARG A 94 -3.90 20.34 0.53
N ASN A 95 -4.32 20.55 1.77
CA ASN A 95 -4.82 21.85 2.24
C ASN A 95 -3.71 22.92 2.25
N ARG A 96 -2.47 22.53 2.58
CA ARG A 96 -1.29 23.41 2.48
C ARG A 96 -0.76 23.57 1.05
N LYS A 97 -1.33 22.87 0.06
CA LYS A 97 -0.88 22.91 -1.34
C LYS A 97 0.62 22.62 -1.50
N VAL A 98 1.11 21.58 -0.83
CA VAL A 98 2.51 21.15 -0.92
C VAL A 98 2.67 19.87 -1.74
N GLY A 99 3.87 19.63 -2.25
CA GLY A 99 4.20 18.41 -3.00
C GLY A 99 3.37 18.28 -4.28
N ILE A 100 2.62 17.17 -4.43
CA ILE A 100 1.77 16.93 -5.61
C ILE A 100 0.52 17.81 -5.68
N HIS A 101 0.18 18.51 -4.59
CA HIS A 101 -0.97 19.42 -4.50
C HIS A 101 -0.59 20.89 -4.69
N ASP A 102 0.71 21.19 -4.84
CA ASP A 102 1.21 22.51 -5.21
C ASP A 102 0.81 22.85 -6.66
N PRO A 103 0.15 24.00 -6.92
CA PRO A 103 -0.24 24.41 -8.26
C PRO A 103 0.93 24.43 -9.25
N SER A 104 2.13 24.83 -8.80
CA SER A 104 3.33 24.87 -9.64
C SER A 104 3.82 23.48 -10.06
N LYS A 105 3.37 22.42 -9.35
CA LYS A 105 3.79 21.03 -9.55
C LYS A 105 2.66 20.12 -10.04
N LEU A 106 1.59 20.69 -10.58
CA LEU A 106 0.44 19.95 -11.09
C LEU A 106 0.84 18.88 -12.14
N TYR A 107 1.92 19.12 -12.89
CA TYR A 107 2.47 18.17 -13.86
C TYR A 107 2.80 16.80 -13.24
N LEU A 108 3.24 16.74 -11.97
CA LEU A 108 3.53 15.47 -11.27
C LEU A 108 2.29 14.59 -11.15
N LYS A 109 1.12 15.19 -10.92
CA LYS A 109 -0.16 14.48 -10.88
C LYS A 109 -0.54 13.93 -12.25
N GLN A 110 -0.30 14.72 -13.31
CA GLN A 110 -0.58 14.33 -14.70
C GLN A 110 0.34 13.21 -15.18
N GLU A 111 1.64 13.31 -14.89
CA GLU A 111 2.61 12.28 -15.23
C GLU A 111 2.35 10.96 -14.50
N GLY A 112 2.04 11.02 -13.20
CA GLY A 112 1.66 9.84 -12.42
C GLY A 112 0.44 9.13 -13.02
N GLY A 113 -0.59 9.90 -13.37
CA GLY A 113 -1.78 9.39 -14.07
C GLY A 113 -1.45 8.78 -15.44
N ARG A 114 -0.63 9.47 -16.25
CA ARG A 114 -0.21 9.00 -17.57
C ARG A 114 0.58 7.68 -17.48
N LYS A 115 1.53 7.58 -16.56
CA LYS A 115 2.31 6.34 -16.31
C LYS A 115 1.40 5.20 -15.87
N ALA A 116 0.42 5.46 -14.99
CA ALA A 116 -0.55 4.47 -14.56
C ALA A 116 -1.43 4.00 -15.73
N ILE A 117 -1.90 4.91 -16.58
CA ILE A 117 -2.68 4.58 -17.78
C ILE A 117 -1.87 3.74 -18.78
N ILE A 118 -0.60 4.08 -19.03
CA ILE A 118 0.27 3.28 -19.92
C ILE A 118 0.40 1.85 -19.38
N LYS A 119 0.66 1.70 -18.07
CA LYS A 119 0.76 0.38 -17.43
C LYS A 119 -0.55 -0.40 -17.48
N LEU A 120 -1.69 0.27 -17.33
CA LEU A 120 -3.02 -0.34 -17.48
C LEU A 120 -3.26 -0.78 -18.94
N LEU A 121 -2.90 0.05 -19.92
CA LEU A 121 -3.02 -0.28 -21.34
C LEU A 121 -2.14 -1.45 -21.73
N ASP A 122 -0.90 -1.50 -21.25
CA ASP A 122 0.01 -2.64 -21.42
C ASP A 122 -0.62 -3.93 -20.88
N PHE A 123 -1.06 -3.91 -19.61
CA PHE A 123 -1.71 -5.06 -19.00
C PHE A 123 -2.97 -5.49 -19.77
N THR A 124 -3.84 -4.54 -20.14
CA THR A 124 -5.13 -4.85 -20.76
C THR A 124 -5.02 -5.32 -22.21
N ARG A 125 -4.03 -4.86 -22.97
CA ARG A 125 -3.77 -5.29 -24.36
C ARG A 125 -3.16 -6.69 -24.44
N GLY A 126 -2.32 -7.05 -23.48
CA GLY A 126 -1.73 -8.39 -23.42
C GLY A 126 -2.66 -9.43 -22.79
N SER A 127 -3.57 -9.04 -21.89
CA SER A 127 -4.39 -9.99 -21.13
C SER A 127 -5.57 -10.58 -21.91
N VAL A 128 -5.87 -11.85 -21.64
CA VAL A 128 -7.06 -12.58 -22.09
C VAL A 128 -8.13 -12.54 -21.00
N TRP A 129 -9.39 -12.35 -21.39
CA TRP A 129 -10.51 -12.52 -20.46
C TRP A 129 -10.78 -14.01 -20.23
N MET A 130 -10.92 -14.39 -18.97
CA MET A 130 -11.26 -15.74 -18.56
C MET A 130 -12.37 -15.70 -17.51
N ASN A 131 -13.15 -16.77 -17.41
CA ASN A 131 -14.21 -16.90 -16.44
C ASN A 131 -14.36 -18.32 -15.90
N ASN A 132 -14.95 -18.47 -14.72
CA ASN A 132 -15.17 -19.77 -14.07
C ASN A 132 -16.66 -20.05 -13.75
N GLY A 133 -17.59 -19.44 -14.48
CA GLY A 133 -19.03 -19.53 -14.19
C GLY A 133 -19.55 -18.54 -13.14
N PHE A 134 -18.70 -18.04 -12.24
CA PHE A 134 -19.10 -17.14 -11.15
C PHE A 134 -18.43 -15.77 -11.20
N LYS A 135 -17.21 -15.69 -11.73
CA LYS A 135 -16.44 -14.45 -11.87
C LYS A 135 -15.70 -14.37 -13.19
N ASP A 136 -15.54 -13.14 -13.64
CA ASP A 136 -14.66 -12.77 -14.76
C ASP A 136 -13.30 -12.29 -14.22
N SER A 137 -12.23 -12.63 -14.91
CA SER A 137 -10.89 -12.14 -14.62
C SER A 137 -10.10 -11.88 -15.91
N ARG A 138 -9.11 -10.98 -15.85
CA ARG A 138 -8.12 -10.79 -16.90
C ARG A 138 -6.83 -11.51 -16.51
N VAL A 139 -6.39 -12.42 -17.37
CA VAL A 139 -5.22 -13.26 -17.13
C VAL A 139 -4.19 -12.98 -18.22
N ARG A 140 -2.90 -12.95 -17.86
CA ARG A 140 -1.84 -12.81 -18.86
C ARG A 140 -1.77 -14.09 -19.71
N PRO A 141 -1.40 -14.01 -21.01
CA PRO A 141 -1.33 -15.17 -21.90
C PRO A 141 -0.52 -16.32 -21.32
N GLU A 142 0.62 -16.00 -20.67
CA GLU A 142 1.52 -16.98 -20.05
C GLU A 142 0.87 -17.81 -18.93
N LYS A 143 -0.26 -17.36 -18.36
CA LYS A 143 -0.97 -18.04 -17.27
C LYS A 143 -2.31 -18.63 -17.69
N VAL A 144 -2.66 -18.55 -18.98
CA VAL A 144 -3.95 -19.05 -19.48
C VAL A 144 -4.07 -20.55 -19.23
N ASP A 145 -3.03 -21.33 -19.50
CA ASP A 145 -3.05 -22.79 -19.35
C ASP A 145 -3.27 -23.22 -17.89
N GLU A 146 -2.63 -22.52 -16.94
CA GLU A 146 -2.84 -22.72 -15.50
C GLU A 146 -4.31 -22.50 -15.12
N TYR A 147 -4.93 -21.46 -15.65
CA TYR A 147 -6.33 -21.15 -15.38
C TYR A 147 -7.28 -22.17 -16.01
N VAL A 148 -6.98 -22.63 -17.23
CA VAL A 148 -7.75 -23.70 -17.90
C VAL A 148 -7.69 -25.00 -17.10
N GLN A 149 -6.51 -25.39 -16.61
CA GLN A 149 -6.34 -26.57 -15.75
C GLN A 149 -7.16 -26.45 -14.45
N ASN A 150 -7.34 -25.23 -13.94
CA ASN A 150 -8.16 -24.94 -12.75
C ASN A 150 -9.65 -24.71 -13.05
N GLY A 151 -10.13 -25.13 -14.22
CA GLY A 151 -11.56 -25.09 -14.57
C GLY A 151 -12.07 -23.73 -15.06
N TRP A 152 -11.18 -22.83 -15.48
CA TRP A 152 -11.60 -21.58 -16.13
C TRP A 152 -11.72 -21.75 -17.64
N SER A 153 -12.67 -21.04 -18.24
CA SER A 153 -12.89 -20.96 -19.67
C SER A 153 -12.51 -19.58 -20.21
N THR A 154 -12.14 -19.52 -21.49
CA THR A 154 -11.82 -18.26 -22.16
C THR A 154 -13.09 -17.46 -22.46
N GLY A 155 -12.99 -16.14 -22.35
CA GLY A 155 -14.09 -15.20 -22.53
C GLY A 155 -14.69 -14.67 -21.23
N ARG A 156 -15.72 -13.84 -21.38
CA ARG A 156 -16.48 -13.24 -20.27
C ARG A 156 -17.80 -14.00 -20.03
N LEU A 157 -18.25 -14.02 -18.79
CA LEU A 157 -19.60 -14.46 -18.41
C LEU A 157 -20.65 -13.57 -19.05
N PHE A 158 -20.46 -12.25 -18.92
CA PHE A 158 -21.31 -11.26 -19.57
C PHE A 158 -20.62 -10.66 -20.79
N SER A 159 -21.05 -11.09 -21.97
CA SER A 159 -20.75 -10.43 -23.24
C SER A 159 -22.01 -9.70 -23.74
N PRO A 160 -21.94 -8.44 -24.19
CA PRO A 160 -23.08 -7.75 -24.81
C PRO A 160 -23.75 -8.55 -25.94
N SER A 161 -22.98 -9.35 -26.69
CA SER A 161 -23.50 -10.25 -27.73
C SER A 161 -24.29 -11.44 -27.19
N LYS A 162 -23.99 -11.94 -25.98
CA LYS A 162 -24.76 -13.02 -25.33
C LYS A 162 -26.10 -12.50 -24.77
N VAL A 163 -26.13 -11.25 -24.31
CA VAL A 163 -27.36 -10.60 -23.79
C VAL A 163 -28.40 -10.44 -24.89
N LEU A 164 -27.99 -10.06 -26.11
CA LEU A 164 -28.88 -9.96 -27.26
C LEU A 164 -29.51 -11.31 -27.63
N ASN A 165 -28.74 -12.41 -27.61
CA ASN A 165 -29.28 -13.75 -27.88
C ASN A 165 -30.23 -14.25 -26.78
N LEU A 166 -29.93 -14.00 -25.50
CA LEU A 166 -30.83 -14.32 -24.39
C LEU A 166 -32.15 -13.55 -24.48
N SER A 167 -32.10 -12.25 -24.83
CA SER A 167 -33.31 -11.44 -25.02
C SER A 167 -34.18 -11.96 -26.17
N LYS A 168 -33.55 -12.46 -27.24
CA LYS A 168 -34.24 -13.03 -28.41
C LYS A 168 -34.89 -14.37 -28.10
N ILE A 169 -34.18 -15.25 -27.38
CA ILE A 169 -34.71 -16.55 -26.92
C ILE A 169 -35.89 -16.36 -25.95
N ILE A 170 -35.80 -15.40 -25.02
CA ILE A 170 -36.91 -15.09 -24.10
C ILE A 170 -38.11 -14.50 -24.87
N LEU A 171 -37.86 -13.63 -25.86
CA LEU A 171 -38.92 -13.08 -26.71
C LEU A 171 -39.61 -14.18 -27.54
N ASP A 172 -38.84 -15.09 -28.14
CA ASP A 172 -39.36 -16.22 -28.93
C ASP A 172 -40.14 -17.23 -28.05
N PHE A 173 -39.66 -17.48 -26.83
CA PHE A 173 -40.36 -18.30 -25.84
C PHE A 173 -41.68 -17.65 -25.40
N LEU A 174 -41.68 -16.34 -25.11
CA LEU A 174 -42.90 -15.61 -24.73
C LEU A 174 -43.91 -15.52 -25.88
N LEU A 175 -43.45 -15.35 -27.13
CA LEU A 175 -44.30 -15.33 -28.32
C LEU A 175 -44.94 -16.69 -28.61
N SER A 176 -44.17 -17.79 -28.49
CA SER A 176 -44.69 -19.15 -28.64
C SER A 176 -45.65 -19.55 -27.51
N TYR A 177 -45.38 -19.13 -26.27
CA TYR A 177 -46.27 -19.34 -25.13
C TYR A 177 -47.60 -18.58 -25.30
N ARG A 178 -47.57 -17.34 -25.82
CA ARG A 178 -48.77 -16.54 -26.10
C ARG A 178 -49.63 -17.12 -27.23
N PHE A 179 -49.01 -17.73 -28.25
CA PHE A 179 -49.73 -18.37 -29.36
C PHE A 179 -50.45 -19.66 -28.93
N SER A 180 -49.86 -20.44 -28.03
CA SER A 180 -50.45 -21.68 -27.51
C SER A 180 -51.67 -21.44 -26.60
N HIS A 181 -51.71 -20.32 -25.87
CA HIS A 181 -52.77 -20.03 -24.89
C HIS A 181 -53.94 -19.18 -25.43
N ASN A 182 -53.91 -18.76 -26.70
CA ASN A 182 -54.98 -17.95 -27.31
C ASN A 182 -55.96 -18.74 -28.20
N GLN A 183 -55.92 -20.08 -28.19
CA GLN A 183 -56.91 -20.93 -28.90
C GLN A 183 -58.01 -21.52 -28.00
N LYS A 184 -58.08 -21.14 -26.72
CA LYS A 184 -59.22 -21.50 -25.86
C LYS A 184 -59.82 -20.23 -25.28
N VAL A 185 -61.16 -20.17 -25.27
CA VAL A 185 -62.04 -19.07 -24.82
C VAL A 185 -62.15 -17.94 -25.88
N PHE A 186 -63.25 -17.73 -26.61
CA PHE A 186 -64.68 -17.67 -26.25
C PHE A 186 -65.59 -18.13 -27.41
N PRO A 187 -66.70 -18.88 -27.17
CA PRO A 187 -67.78 -18.97 -28.14
C PRO A 187 -68.54 -17.64 -28.19
N LYS A 188 -68.71 -17.08 -29.40
CA LYS A 188 -69.66 -15.99 -29.64
C LYS A 188 -71.04 -16.60 -29.87
N VAL A 189 -72.02 -15.92 -29.26
CA VAL A 189 -73.48 -16.06 -29.30
C VAL A 189 -74.00 -16.53 -30.65
#